data_AF-R9MEB9-F1
#
_entry.id   AF-R9MEB9-F1
#
_cell.length_a   1.000
_cell.length_b   1.000
_cell.length_c   1.000
_cell.angle_alpha   90.00
_cell.angle_beta   90.00
_cell.angle_gamma   90.00
#
_symmetry.space_group_name_H-M   'P 1'
#
loop_
_entity.id
_entity.type
_entity.pdbx_description
1 polymer ?
#
loop_
_entity_poly.entity_id
_entity_poly.type
_entity_poly.pdbx_seq_one_letter_code
_entity_poly.pdbx_strand_id
1 'polypeptide(L)' 'MYWCFWLRCLSLQDAAARMIAREAGADIFEIVPETAYTKEDLGYYNDGFARPAISGDLSGVSEYDIIYLGHPIW' A
#
# COMPACT_ATOMS: atom_id res chain seq x y z
N MET A 1 19.24 10.06 4.77
CA MET A 1 18.34 10.26 3.61
C MET A 1 17.27 9.21 3.81
N TYR A 2 16.10 9.62 4.29
CA TYR A 2 15.09 8.71 4.84
C TYR A 2 13.98 8.57 3.80
N TRP A 3 13.74 7.35 3.34
CA TRP A 3 12.84 7.09 2.21
C TRP A 3 11.69 6.20 2.69
N CYS A 4 10.47 6.44 2.20
CA CYS A 4 9.23 5.80 2.65
C CYS A 4 8.70 4.85 1.58
N PHE A 5 7.75 4.02 1.99
CA PHE A 5 7.01 3.08 1.14
C PHE A 5 5.51 3.29 1.40
N TRP A 6 4.62 2.80 0.53
CA TRP A 6 3.17 2.92 0.74
C TRP A 6 2.38 1.76 0.07
N LEU A 7 1.17 1.47 0.57
CA LEU A 7 0.29 0.38 0.09
C LEU A 7 -1.05 0.97 -0.34
N ARG A 8 -1.49 0.76 -1.59
CA ARG A 8 -2.79 1.22 -2.08
C ARG A 8 -3.81 0.10 -2.02
N CYS A 9 -4.97 0.41 -1.45
CA CYS A 9 -6.17 -0.39 -1.68
C CYS A 9 -7.34 0.44 -2.25
N LEU A 10 -7.42 1.75 -2.00
CA LEU A 10 -8.43 2.65 -2.58
C LEU A 10 -7.90 4.09 -2.75
N SER A 11 -8.51 4.85 -3.67
CA SER A 11 -8.08 6.20 -4.11
C SER A 11 -7.96 7.25 -3.00
N LEU A 12 -8.67 7.09 -1.88
CA LEU A 12 -8.68 8.07 -0.77
C LEU A 12 -7.34 8.17 -0.03
N GLN A 13 -6.49 7.16 -0.10
CA GLN A 13 -5.24 7.12 0.64
C GLN A 13 -4.05 7.72 -0.12
N ASP A 14 -4.23 8.01 -1.42
CA ASP A 14 -3.18 8.60 -2.27
C ASP A 14 -2.75 10.00 -1.76
N ALA A 15 -3.72 10.79 -1.27
CA ALA A 15 -3.43 12.11 -0.72
C ALA A 15 -2.57 12.03 0.56
N ALA A 16 -2.92 11.13 1.48
CA ALA A 16 -2.17 10.95 2.72
C ALA A 16 -0.74 10.43 2.45
N ALA A 17 -0.60 9.46 1.54
CA ALA A 17 0.70 8.94 1.13
C ALA A 17 1.61 10.03 0.54
N ARG A 18 1.07 10.84 -0.38
CA ARG A 18 1.81 11.96 -0.98
C ARG A 18 2.22 13.02 0.04
N MET A 19 1.36 13.31 1.02
CA MET A 19 1.70 14.25 2.09
C MET A 19 2.86 13.70 2.93
N ILE A 20 2.79 12.45 3.38
CA ILE A 20 3.84 11.83 4.18
C ILE A 20 5.16 11.79 3.39
N ALA A 21 5.11 11.33 2.14
CA ALA A 21 6.30 11.24 1.29
C ALA A 21 6.95 12.61 1.06
N ARG A 22 6.14 13.66 0.84
CA ARG A 22 6.64 15.03 0.69
C ARG A 22 7.34 15.54 1.95
N GLU A 23 6.74 15.36 3.12
CA GLU A 23 7.31 15.86 4.39
C GLU A 23 8.51 15.02 4.84
N ALA A 24 8.52 13.72 4.54
CA ALA A 24 9.63 12.83 4.84
C ALA A 24 10.78 12.88 3.81
N GLY A 25 10.56 13.50 2.64
CA GLY A 25 11.54 13.53 1.55
C GLY A 25 11.76 12.15 0.95
N ALA A 26 10.67 11.42 0.74
CA ALA A 26 10.65 9.98 0.54
C ALA A 26 10.03 9.55 -0.79
N ASP A 27 10.39 8.35 -1.23
CA ASP A 27 9.76 7.72 -2.38
C ASP A 27 8.34 7.25 -2.07
N ILE A 28 7.56 7.02 -3.12
CA ILE A 28 6.26 6.37 -3.03
C ILE A 28 6.31 5.13 -3.90
N PHE A 29 6.01 4.00 -3.29
CA PHE A 29 5.69 2.78 -3.99
C PHE A 29 4.20 2.48 -3.84
N GLU A 30 3.62 1.82 -4.83
CA GLU A 30 2.22 1.40 -4.81
C GLU A 30 2.15 -0.11 -4.85
N ILE A 31 1.66 -0.73 -3.77
CA ILE A 31 1.25 -2.14 -3.83
C ILE A 31 -0.08 -2.23 -4.56
N VAL A 32 -0.08 -2.87 -5.72
CA VAL A 32 -1.25 -3.08 -6.56
C VAL A 32 -1.65 -4.55 -6.48
N PRO A 33 -2.90 -4.91 -6.12
CA PRO A 33 -3.32 -6.30 -6.09
C PRO A 33 -3.31 -6.88 -7.52
N GLU A 34 -2.96 -8.16 -7.67
CA GLU A 34 -2.99 -8.84 -8.97
C GLU A 34 -4.41 -8.90 -9.55
N THR A 35 -5.40 -9.04 -8.67
CA THR A 35 -6.82 -8.90 -9.02
C THR A 35 -7.38 -7.65 -8.37
N ALA A 36 -7.86 -6.70 -9.19
CA ALA A 36 -8.45 -5.46 -8.68
C ALA A 36 -9.71 -5.73 -7.85
N TYR A 37 -9.83 -5.09 -6.68
CA TYR A 37 -11.02 -5.21 -5.85
C TYR A 37 -12.25 -4.62 -6.55
N THR A 38 -13.33 -5.40 -6.58
CA THR A 38 -14.66 -4.97 -6.99
C THR A 38 -15.41 -4.37 -5.81
N LYS A 39 -16.57 -3.74 -6.05
CA LYS A 39 -17.37 -3.17 -4.94
C LYS A 39 -17.92 -4.26 -4.03
N GLU A 40 -18.15 -5.44 -4.61
CA GLU A 40 -18.65 -6.63 -3.96
C GLU A 40 -17.60 -7.23 -3.01
N ASP A 41 -16.31 -7.11 -3.36
CA ASP A 41 -15.18 -7.57 -2.53
C ASP A 41 -14.94 -6.68 -1.29
N LEU A 42 -15.48 -5.46 -1.27
CA LEU A 42 -15.32 -4.51 -0.16
C LEU A 42 -16.29 -4.77 1.01
N GLY A 43 -17.07 -5.85 0.95
CA GLY A 43 -17.91 -6.29 2.07
C GLY A 43 -17.08 -6.87 3.22
N TYR A 44 -17.48 -6.57 4.47
CA TYR A 44 -16.89 -7.05 5.73
C TYR A 44 -17.07 -8.57 6.00
N TYR A 45 -17.07 -9.40 4.97
CA TYR A 45 -17.28 -10.84 5.06
C TYR A 45 -16.15 -11.56 4.35
N ASN A 46 -15.07 -11.88 5.06
CA ASN A 46 -14.16 -12.91 4.62
C ASN A 46 -13.40 -13.51 5.80
N ASP A 47 -13.17 -14.82 5.71
CA ASP A 47 -12.39 -15.62 6.66
C ASP A 47 -11.03 -14.96 6.90
N GLY A 48 -10.64 -14.82 8.17
CA GLY A 48 -9.56 -13.94 8.66
C GLY A 48 -8.12 -14.24 8.18
N PHE A 49 -7.95 -15.04 7.13
CA PHE A 49 -6.67 -15.47 6.59
C PHE A 49 -6.47 -15.13 5.10
N ALA A 50 -7.31 -14.30 4.49
CA ALA A 50 -7.09 -13.86 3.12
C ALA A 50 -5.68 -13.23 2.96
N ARG A 51 -4.95 -13.69 1.95
CA ARG A 51 -3.63 -13.16 1.52
C ARG A 51 -3.68 -12.95 0.00
N PRO A 52 -4.28 -11.85 -0.47
CA PRO A 52 -4.38 -11.55 -1.90
C PRO A 52 -3.00 -11.43 -2.54
N ALA A 53 -2.84 -11.98 -3.75
CA ALA A 53 -1.63 -11.82 -4.52
C ALA A 53 -1.44 -10.35 -4.93
N ILE A 54 -0.20 -9.89 -4.92
CA ILE A 54 0.19 -8.55 -5.36
C ILE A 54 0.86 -8.64 -6.73
N SER A 55 0.65 -7.62 -7.54
CA SER A 55 1.37 -7.43 -8.80
C SER A 55 2.69 -6.69 -8.56
N GLY A 56 3.69 -7.01 -9.37
CA GLY A 56 5.01 -6.39 -9.30
C GLY A 56 5.99 -7.13 -8.37
N ASP A 57 7.20 -6.56 -8.29
CA ASP A 57 8.28 -7.06 -7.45
C ASP A 57 8.51 -6.10 -6.27
N LEU A 58 8.75 -6.67 -5.09
CA LEU A 58 9.07 -5.95 -3.86
C LEU A 58 10.57 -5.98 -3.53
N SER A 59 11.43 -6.48 -4.42
CA SER A 59 12.88 -6.57 -4.19
C SER A 59 13.51 -5.22 -3.77
N GLY A 60 13.08 -4.13 -4.39
CA GLY A 60 13.53 -2.77 -4.05
C GLY A 60 13.19 -2.33 -2.62
N VAL A 61 12.24 -3.00 -1.94
CA VAL A 61 11.90 -2.71 -0.54
C VAL A 61 13.09 -3.00 0.39
N SER A 62 13.94 -3.95 0.03
CA SER A 62 15.11 -4.34 0.83
C SER A 62 16.20 -3.27 0.93
N GLU A 63 16.16 -2.26 0.06
CA GLU A 63 17.11 -1.14 0.06
C GLU A 63 16.75 -0.04 1.06
N TYR A 64 15.60 -0.14 1.71
CA TYR A 64 15.07 0.90 2.61
C TYR A 64 15.21 0.53 4.09
N ASP A 65 15.72 1.48 4.88
CA ASP A 65 15.86 1.34 6.34
C ASP A 65 14.54 1.55 7.11
N ILE A 66 13.64 2.39 6.58
CA ILE A 66 12.37 2.77 7.21
C ILE A 66 11.24 2.59 6.21
N ILE A 67 10.21 1.86 6.62
CA ILE A 67 9.04 1.57 5.79
C ILE A 67 7.82 2.08 6.52
N TYR A 68 7.12 3.02 5.88
CA TYR A 68 5.77 3.38 6.29
C TYR A 68 4.80 2.49 5.51
N LEU A 69 3.74 2.01 6.18
CA LEU A 69 2.74 1.16 5.53
C LEU A 69 1.37 1.76 5.79
N GLY A 70 0.81 2.41 4.77
CA GLY A 70 -0.55 2.93 4.83
C GLY A 70 -1.53 1.90 4.28
N HIS A 71 -2.66 1.69 4.95
CA HIS A 71 -3.72 0.83 4.46
C HIS A 71 -5.08 1.38 4.94
N PRO A 72 -6.20 1.07 4.27
CA PRO A 72 -7.51 1.36 4.83
C PRO A 72 -7.69 0.56 6.12
N ILE A 73 -8.48 1.13 7.04
CA ILE A 73 -9.12 0.29 8.05
C ILE A 73 -10.21 -0.50 7.32
N TRP A 74 -10.07 -1.82 7.39
CA TRP A 74 -10.90 -2.82 6.74
C TRP A 74 -11.77 -3.57 7.72
#